data_AF-A0AB39U568-F1
#
_entry.id   AF-A0AB39U568-F1
#
_cell.length_a   1.000
_cell.length_b   1.000
_cell.length_c   1.000
_cell.angle_alpha   90.00
_cell.angle_beta   90.00
_cell.angle_gamma   90.00
#
_symmetry.space_group_name_H-M   'P 1'
#
loop_
_entity.id
_entity.type
_entity.pdbx_description
1 polymer ?
#
loop_
_entity_poly.entity_id
_entity_poly.type
_entity_poly.pdbx_seq_one_letter_code
_entity_poly.pdbx_strand_id
1 'polypeptide(L)'
;MSATTMQATHQLAALTDKGPIGGFKKFVSRGSMIDMAVGVVMGAAVTAVVNAIVKSFITPLIGMIFGKPDLSNLLTITYNGATISFGAIIGAIINFLIVAMAVYFCIILPINKLRDMTRAVAGVEEPKPAEPSPEEQSVAILQEIRDQLKEQNSAIK
;
A
#
# COMPACT_ATOMS: atom_id res chain seq x y z
N MET A 1 30.98 -46.53 -17.07
CA MET A 1 29.89 -45.75 -17.69
C MET A 1 28.75 -45.61 -16.67
N SER A 2 29.01 -45.10 -15.44
CA SER A 2 28.16 -45.43 -14.28
C SER A 2 28.07 -44.40 -13.14
N ALA A 3 28.18 -43.09 -13.40
CA ALA A 3 27.90 -42.10 -12.33
C ALA A 3 27.09 -40.90 -12.84
N THR A 4 27.47 -40.37 -13.99
CA THR A 4 26.84 -39.16 -14.57
C THR A 4 25.40 -39.41 -15.05
N THR A 5 25.09 -40.59 -15.58
CA THR A 5 23.75 -40.94 -16.07
C THR A 5 22.73 -41.13 -14.94
N MET A 6 23.18 -41.53 -13.75
CA MET A 6 22.32 -41.74 -12.58
C MET A 6 21.99 -40.42 -11.85
N GLN A 7 22.89 -39.42 -11.93
CA GLN A 7 22.62 -38.07 -11.43
C GLN A 7 21.63 -37.29 -12.32
N ALA A 8 21.68 -37.51 -13.64
CA ALA A 8 20.77 -36.86 -14.58
C ALA A 8 19.31 -37.32 -14.42
N THR A 9 19.08 -38.61 -14.13
CA THR A 9 17.73 -39.15 -13.87
C THR A 9 17.12 -38.66 -12.56
N HIS A 10 17.93 -38.47 -11.51
CA HIS A 10 17.45 -37.89 -10.25
C HIS A 10 17.14 -36.38 -10.35
N GLN A 11 17.85 -35.63 -11.21
CA GLN A 11 17.53 -34.22 -11.46
C GLN A 11 16.25 -34.02 -12.29
N LEU A 12 15.98 -34.89 -13.27
CA LEU A 12 14.75 -34.80 -14.06
C LEU A 12 13.48 -35.07 -13.22
N ALA A 13 13.54 -36.03 -12.29
CA ALA A 13 12.42 -36.32 -11.39
C ALA A 13 12.13 -35.14 -10.42
N ALA A 14 13.18 -34.50 -9.89
CA ALA A 14 13.05 -33.36 -8.98
C ALA A 14 12.56 -32.06 -9.66
N LEU A 15 12.69 -31.94 -10.99
CA LEU A 15 12.21 -30.80 -11.77
C LEU A 15 10.75 -30.95 -12.23
N THR A 16 10.23 -32.18 -12.30
CA THR A 16 8.83 -32.48 -12.67
C THR A 16 7.85 -32.41 -11.49
N ASP A 17 8.34 -32.56 -10.25
CA ASP A 17 7.51 -32.62 -9.04
C ASP A 17 7.06 -31.24 -8.52
N LYS A 18 7.56 -30.14 -9.09
CA LYS A 18 7.12 -28.79 -8.74
C LYS A 18 6.13 -28.29 -9.78
N GLY A 19 4.93 -28.86 -9.74
CA GLY A 19 3.80 -28.39 -10.52
C GLY A 19 3.52 -26.88 -10.32
N PRO A 20 2.65 -26.27 -11.13
CA PRO A 20 2.37 -24.83 -11.11
C PRO A 20 2.01 -24.27 -9.71
N ILE A 21 1.43 -25.11 -8.86
CA ILE A 21 1.11 -24.80 -7.45
C ILE A 21 2.38 -24.61 -6.59
N GLY A 22 3.43 -25.41 -6.81
CA GLY A 22 4.72 -25.26 -6.15
C GLY A 22 5.47 -24.00 -6.60
N GLY A 23 5.34 -23.63 -7.87
CA GLY A 23 5.83 -22.36 -8.40
C GLY A 23 5.11 -21.15 -7.82
N PHE A 24 3.78 -21.22 -7.69
CA PHE A 24 2.96 -20.19 -7.07
C PHE A 24 3.27 -20.01 -5.59
N LYS A 25 3.41 -21.09 -4.82
CA LYS A 25 3.81 -21.02 -3.40
C LYS A 25 5.17 -20.32 -3.24
N LYS A 26 6.15 -20.63 -4.10
CA LYS A 26 7.48 -19.99 -4.10
C LYS A 26 7.41 -18.50 -4.46
N PHE A 27 6.47 -18.11 -5.31
CA PHE A 27 6.27 -16.73 -5.73
C PHE A 27 5.63 -15.89 -4.61
N VAL A 28 4.56 -16.41 -4.00
CA VAL A 28 3.89 -15.76 -2.87
C VAL A 28 4.83 -15.70 -1.66
N SER A 29 5.62 -16.75 -1.39
CA SER A 29 6.57 -16.75 -0.26
C SER A 29 7.74 -15.77 -0.39
N ARG A 30 7.84 -14.99 -1.48
CA ARG A 30 8.90 -13.99 -1.68
C ARG A 30 8.75 -12.75 -0.77
N GLY A 31 7.79 -12.77 0.17
CA GLY A 31 7.60 -11.79 1.26
C GLY A 31 7.04 -10.45 0.79
N SER A 32 7.75 -9.80 -0.13
CA SER A 32 7.42 -8.51 -0.73
C SER A 32 6.01 -8.46 -1.37
N MET A 33 5.53 -9.56 -1.97
CA MET A 33 4.18 -9.59 -2.55
C MET A 33 3.08 -9.75 -1.50
N ILE A 34 3.33 -10.50 -0.43
CA ILE A 34 2.31 -10.74 0.61
C ILE A 34 2.02 -9.44 1.34
N ASP A 35 3.04 -8.68 1.72
CA ASP A 35 2.87 -7.41 2.45
C ASP A 35 2.11 -6.38 1.59
N MET A 36 2.49 -6.25 0.32
CA MET A 36 1.77 -5.39 -0.63
C MET A 36 0.30 -5.83 -0.83
N ALA A 37 0.04 -7.13 -0.92
CA ALA A 37 -1.31 -7.66 -1.07
C ALA A 37 -2.18 -7.39 0.16
N VAL A 38 -1.63 -7.58 1.37
CA VAL A 38 -2.33 -7.27 2.62
C VAL A 38 -2.63 -5.77 2.72
N GLY A 39 -1.68 -4.91 2.35
CA GLY A 39 -1.88 -3.45 2.30
C GLY A 39 -3.04 -3.03 1.41
N VAL A 40 -3.13 -3.60 0.19
CA VAL A 40 -4.22 -3.30 -0.76
C VAL A 40 -5.59 -3.78 -0.23
N VAL A 41 -5.65 -5.00 0.31
CA VAL A 41 -6.90 -5.58 0.84
C VAL A 41 -7.40 -4.80 2.06
N MET A 42 -6.51 -4.45 2.98
CA MET A 42 -6.86 -3.65 4.17
C MET A 42 -7.28 -2.23 3.78
N GLY A 43 -6.58 -1.61 2.82
CA GLY A 43 -6.95 -0.30 2.28
C GLY A 43 -8.35 -0.29 1.66
N ALA A 44 -8.68 -1.34 0.90
CA ALA A 44 -10.01 -1.50 0.30
C ALA A 44 -11.10 -1.68 1.38
N ALA A 45 -10.84 -2.48 2.41
CA ALA A 45 -11.79 -2.70 3.51
C ALA A 45 -12.08 -1.41 4.30
N VAL A 46 -11.04 -0.65 4.66
CA VAL A 46 -11.21 0.65 5.34
C VAL A 46 -12.01 1.62 4.48
N THR A 47 -11.67 1.71 3.19
CA THR A 47 -12.39 2.57 2.24
C THR A 47 -13.87 2.18 2.16
N ALA A 48 -14.18 0.89 2.15
CA ALA A 48 -15.56 0.40 2.14
C ALA A 48 -16.35 0.81 3.40
N VAL A 49 -15.74 0.71 4.59
CA VAL A 49 -16.37 1.13 5.85
C VAL A 49 -16.64 2.63 5.86
N VAL A 50 -15.66 3.44 5.46
CA VAL A 50 -15.83 4.90 5.40
C VAL A 50 -16.90 5.27 4.37
N ASN A 51 -16.87 4.66 3.19
CA ASN A 51 -17.91 4.88 2.17
C ASN A 51 -19.30 4.48 2.66
N ALA A 52 -19.44 3.40 3.43
CA ALA A 52 -20.72 3.00 4.00
C ALA A 52 -21.26 4.05 4.98
N ILE A 53 -20.39 4.62 5.83
CA ILE A 53 -20.76 5.70 6.76
C ILE A 53 -21.17 6.95 5.98
N VAL A 54 -20.39 7.37 4.99
CA VAL A 54 -20.67 8.57 4.20
C VAL A 54 -21.97 8.40 3.42
N LYS A 55 -22.19 7.25 2.78
CA LYS A 55 -23.43 6.96 2.04
C LYS A 55 -24.66 6.89 2.96
N SER A 56 -24.50 6.40 4.19
CA SER A 56 -25.63 6.18 5.11
C SER A 56 -26.00 7.41 5.94
N PHE A 57 -25.05 8.29 6.24
CA PHE A 57 -25.27 9.45 7.10
C PHE A 57 -25.13 10.79 6.37
N ILE A 58 -24.10 10.92 5.53
CA ILE A 58 -23.72 12.21 4.96
C ILE A 58 -24.51 12.50 3.68
N THR A 59 -24.61 11.53 2.76
CA THR A 59 -25.40 11.66 1.54
C THR A 59 -26.86 12.06 1.80
N PRO A 60 -27.61 11.44 2.75
CA PRO A 60 -28.97 11.89 3.06
C PRO A 60 -29.02 13.27 3.74
N LEU A 61 -28.01 13.65 4.52
CA LEU A 61 -27.94 14.96 5.17
C LEU A 61 -27.69 16.09 4.15
N ILE A 62 -26.81 15.85 3.18
CA ILE A 62 -26.63 16.72 2.00
C ILE A 62 -27.93 16.75 1.19
N GLY A 63 -28.56 15.59 0.99
CA GLY A 63 -29.82 15.49 0.25
C GLY A 63 -30.98 16.27 0.89
N MET A 64 -30.99 16.39 2.22
CA MET A 64 -31.97 17.18 2.96
C MET A 64 -31.76 18.69 2.79
N ILE A 65 -30.50 19.15 2.79
CA ILE A 65 -30.15 20.56 2.64
C ILE A 65 -30.35 21.05 1.20
N PHE A 66 -29.99 20.21 0.22
CA PHE A 66 -30.06 20.54 -1.22
C PHE A 66 -31.34 20.02 -1.89
N GLY A 67 -32.27 19.42 -1.14
CA GLY A 67 -33.59 18.99 -1.59
C GLY A 67 -33.64 17.73 -2.47
N LYS A 68 -32.50 17.15 -2.87
CA LYS A 68 -32.42 15.83 -3.52
C LYS A 68 -31.16 15.05 -3.09
N PRO A 69 -31.26 13.72 -2.86
CA PRO A 69 -30.11 12.86 -2.50
C PRO A 69 -28.97 12.89 -3.52
N ASP A 70 -29.31 13.10 -4.79
CA ASP A 70 -28.36 13.25 -5.88
C ASP A 70 -28.47 14.66 -6.46
N LEU A 71 -27.40 15.43 -6.27
CA LEU A 71 -27.16 16.71 -6.93
C LEU A 71 -27.13 16.58 -8.46
N SER A 72 -27.11 15.35 -8.99
CA SER A 72 -27.10 15.03 -10.42
C SER A 72 -28.15 15.81 -11.23
N ASN A 73 -29.34 16.07 -10.66
CA ASN A 73 -30.45 16.71 -11.37
C ASN A 73 -30.52 18.24 -11.23
N LEU A 74 -29.60 18.89 -10.50
CA LEU A 74 -29.66 20.35 -10.32
C LEU A 74 -29.11 21.14 -11.52
N LEU A 75 -28.40 20.48 -12.45
CA LEU A 75 -27.81 21.08 -13.66
C LEU A 75 -27.64 20.03 -14.76
N THR A 76 -28.69 19.24 -15.03
CA THR A 76 -28.70 18.32 -16.17
C THR A 76 -28.95 19.10 -17.46
N ILE A 77 -27.89 19.41 -18.20
CA ILE A 77 -28.02 19.85 -19.59
C ILE A 77 -28.01 18.58 -20.44
N THR A 78 -29.19 18.14 -20.86
CA THR A 78 -29.33 17.05 -21.82
C THR A 78 -29.05 17.63 -23.21
N TYR A 79 -27.88 17.32 -23.77
CA TYR A 79 -27.57 17.66 -25.16
C TYR A 79 -27.24 16.34 -25.90
N ASN A 80 -28.06 16.01 -26.90
CA ASN A 80 -27.85 14.87 -27.80
C ASN A 80 -27.67 13.49 -27.10
N GLY A 81 -28.45 13.21 -26.04
CA GLY A 81 -28.40 11.92 -25.32
C GLY A 81 -27.31 11.81 -24.25
N ALA A 82 -26.41 12.79 -24.13
CA ALA A 82 -25.45 12.88 -23.04
C ALA A 82 -26.02 13.73 -21.90
N THR A 83 -26.12 13.13 -20.71
CA THR A 83 -26.62 13.79 -19.50
C THR A 83 -25.42 14.22 -18.67
N ILE A 84 -24.95 15.46 -18.86
CA ILE A 84 -23.86 16.01 -18.02
C ILE A 84 -24.47 16.55 -16.74
N SER A 85 -24.16 15.87 -15.63
CA SER A 85 -24.69 16.19 -14.31
C SER A 85 -23.61 16.89 -13.48
N PHE A 86 -23.53 18.22 -13.54
CA PHE A 86 -22.53 18.98 -12.78
C PHE A 86 -22.65 18.78 -11.27
N GLY A 87 -23.87 18.59 -10.77
CA GLY A 87 -24.06 18.34 -9.35
C GLY A 87 -23.58 16.95 -8.91
N ALA A 88 -23.57 15.93 -9.78
CA ALA A 88 -22.98 14.62 -9.46
C ALA A 88 -21.48 14.74 -9.16
N ILE A 89 -20.79 15.60 -9.91
CA ILE A 89 -19.36 15.87 -9.73
C ILE A 89 -19.11 16.60 -8.40
N ILE A 90 -19.91 17.63 -8.10
CA ILE A 90 -19.81 18.38 -6.83
C ILE A 90 -20.11 17.45 -5.64
N GLY A 91 -21.11 16.58 -5.75
CA GLY A 91 -21.42 15.57 -4.74
C GLY A 91 -20.28 14.57 -4.55
N ALA A 92 -19.66 14.12 -5.64
CA ALA A 92 -18.49 13.23 -5.59
C ALA A 92 -17.27 13.90 -4.93
N ILE A 93 -17.03 15.19 -5.20
CA ILE A 93 -15.96 15.97 -4.57
C ILE A 93 -16.20 16.12 -3.07
N ILE A 94 -17.42 16.47 -2.66
CA ILE A 94 -17.78 16.59 -1.24
C ILE A 94 -17.63 15.23 -0.54
N ASN A 95 -18.12 14.15 -1.16
CA ASN A 95 -17.96 12.79 -0.66
C ASN A 95 -16.47 12.42 -0.49
N PHE A 96 -15.64 12.68 -1.50
CA PHE A 96 -14.20 12.44 -1.43
C PHE A 96 -13.52 13.22 -0.30
N LEU A 97 -13.85 14.51 -0.14
CA LEU A 97 -13.28 15.34 0.92
C LEU A 97 -13.64 14.82 2.32
N ILE A 98 -14.88 14.35 2.50
CA ILE A 98 -15.34 13.79 3.78
C ILE A 98 -14.67 12.45 4.08
N VAL A 99 -14.55 11.56 3.09
CA VAL A 99 -13.81 10.30 3.23
C VAL A 99 -12.35 10.58 3.60
N ALA A 100 -11.70 11.52 2.91
CA ALA A 100 -10.31 11.91 3.18
C ALA A 100 -10.14 12.47 4.60
N MET A 101 -11.05 13.35 5.04
CA MET A 101 -11.08 13.87 6.41
C MET A 101 -11.30 12.77 7.45
N ALA A 102 -12.21 11.83 7.22
CA ALA A 102 -12.49 10.73 8.13
C ALA A 102 -11.29 9.77 8.26
N VAL A 103 -10.66 9.41 7.15
CA VAL A 103 -9.44 8.59 7.14
C VAL A 103 -8.29 9.32 7.84
N TYR A 104 -8.12 10.62 7.56
CA TYR A 104 -7.10 11.42 8.23
C TYR A 104 -7.31 11.50 9.74
N PHE A 105 -8.53 11.78 10.19
CA PHE A 105 -8.83 11.91 11.61
C PHE A 105 -8.79 10.58 12.37
N CYS A 106 -9.36 9.51 11.80
CA CYS A 106 -9.47 8.22 12.48
C CYS A 106 -8.19 7.36 12.40
N ILE A 107 -7.36 7.54 11.37
CA ILE A 107 -6.19 6.66 11.14
C ILE A 107 -4.90 7.46 11.23
N ILE A 108 -4.77 8.54 10.47
CA ILE A 108 -3.50 9.28 10.36
C ILE A 108 -3.19 10.05 11.65
N LEU A 109 -4.17 10.74 12.23
CA LEU A 109 -4.02 11.51 13.46
C LEU A 109 -3.60 10.66 14.68
N PRO A 110 -4.24 9.53 15.01
CA PRO A 110 -3.79 8.68 16.11
C PRO A 110 -2.44 8.02 15.82
N ILE A 111 -2.18 7.59 14.58
CA ILE A 111 -0.87 7.03 14.21
C ILE A 111 0.21 8.10 14.38
N ASN A 112 -0.02 9.33 13.92
CA ASN A 112 0.95 10.42 14.06
C ASN A 112 1.17 10.79 15.53
N LYS A 113 0.09 10.87 16.33
CA LYS A 113 0.17 11.13 17.77
C LYS A 113 0.89 10.03 18.54
N LEU A 114 0.63 8.76 18.22
CA LEU A 114 1.33 7.63 18.83
C LEU A 114 2.80 7.60 18.42
N ARG A 115 3.12 7.89 17.16
CA ARG A 115 4.52 8.03 16.70
C ARG A 115 5.26 9.12 17.45
N ASP A 116 4.63 10.27 17.66
CA ASP A 116 5.23 11.38 18.38
C ASP A 116 5.43 11.06 19.87
N MET A 117 4.50 10.32 20.49
CA MET A 117 4.65 9.83 21.87
C MET A 117 5.72 8.75 22.00
N THR A 118 5.80 7.80 21.07
CA THR A 118 6.86 6.76 21.05
C THR A 118 8.24 7.39 20.83
N ARG A 119 8.34 8.40 19.95
CA ARG A 119 9.56 9.20 19.75
C ARG A 119 9.97 10.01 20.99
N ALA A 120 8.99 10.47 21.77
CA ALA A 120 9.25 11.25 22.99
C ALA A 120 9.63 10.38 24.20
N VAL A 121 9.20 9.11 24.25
CA VAL A 121 9.40 8.19 25.38
C VAL A 121 10.57 7.23 25.16
N ALA A 122 10.86 6.85 23.92
CA ALA A 122 11.97 5.98 23.57
C ALA A 122 12.83 6.69 22.52
N GLY A 123 13.99 7.19 22.92
CA GLY A 123 15.01 7.74 22.00
C GLY A 123 15.64 6.69 21.06
N VAL A 124 14.93 5.61 20.73
CA VAL A 124 15.33 4.54 19.82
C VAL A 124 14.09 3.97 19.12
N GLU A 125 14.22 3.91 17.80
CA GLU A 125 13.49 3.13 16.81
C GLU A 125 12.06 3.54 16.42
N GLU A 126 12.00 4.03 15.19
CA GLU A 126 10.85 4.17 14.33
C GLU A 126 9.93 2.94 14.42
N PRO A 127 8.60 3.09 14.19
CA PRO A 127 7.85 1.96 13.67
C PRO A 127 8.40 1.75 12.27
N LYS A 128 9.43 0.90 12.17
CA LYS A 128 10.04 0.44 10.94
C LYS A 128 8.95 0.20 9.89
N PRO A 129 8.76 1.10 8.90
CA PRO A 129 7.83 0.85 7.83
C PRO A 129 8.49 -0.18 6.92
N ALA A 130 8.08 -1.44 7.09
CA ALA A 130 8.64 -2.61 6.43
C ALA A 130 10.13 -2.87 6.76
N GLU A 131 10.50 -4.14 6.74
CA GLU A 131 11.88 -4.63 6.89
C GLU A 131 12.88 -3.75 6.12
N PRO A 132 14.13 -3.53 6.62
CA PRO A 132 15.02 -2.58 5.99
C PRO A 132 15.21 -3.07 4.55
N SER A 133 14.79 -2.24 3.60
CA SER A 133 14.90 -2.58 2.18
C SER A 133 16.34 -3.02 1.94
N PRO A 134 16.59 -4.06 1.13
CA PRO A 134 17.95 -4.44 0.74
C PRO A 134 18.78 -3.23 0.26
N GLU A 135 18.12 -2.21 -0.26
CA GLU A 135 18.68 -0.92 -0.64
C GLU A 135 19.25 -0.12 0.54
N GLU A 136 18.59 -0.07 1.70
CA GLU A 136 19.10 0.67 2.87
C GLU A 136 20.31 -0.04 3.51
N GLN A 137 20.27 -1.38 3.57
CA GLN A 137 21.40 -2.19 4.05
C GLN A 137 22.61 -2.06 3.14
N SER A 138 22.39 -2.09 1.82
CA SER A 138 23.48 -1.89 0.86
C SER A 138 24.03 -0.46 0.92
N VAL A 139 23.21 0.56 1.14
CA VAL A 139 23.70 1.94 1.32
C VAL A 139 24.55 2.07 2.59
N ALA A 140 24.15 1.47 3.71
CA ALA A 140 24.94 1.46 4.94
C ALA A 140 26.29 0.75 4.76
N ILE A 141 26.29 -0.43 4.13
CA ILE A 141 27.52 -1.18 3.83
C ILE A 141 28.44 -0.39 2.88
N LEU A 142 27.88 0.28 1.86
CA LEU A 142 28.67 1.11 0.93
C LEU A 142 29.25 2.36 1.63
N GLN A 143 28.61 2.88 2.66
CA GLN A 143 29.16 3.96 3.49
C GLN A 143 30.33 3.44 4.33
N GLU A 144 30.19 2.30 5.00
CA GLU A 144 31.29 1.66 5.74
C GLU A 144 32.49 1.36 4.83
N ILE A 145 32.25 0.80 3.64
CA ILE A 145 33.32 0.55 2.66
C ILE A 145 33.99 1.85 2.22
N ARG A 146 33.24 2.92 1.99
CA ARG A 146 33.80 4.24 1.64
C ARG A 146 34.72 4.77 2.74
N ASP A 147 34.28 4.65 3.99
CA ASP A 147 35.03 5.16 5.14
C ASP A 147 36.31 4.35 5.37
N GLN A 148 36.23 3.02 5.29
CA GLN A 148 37.39 2.12 5.34
C GLN A 148 38.39 2.40 4.21
N LEU A 149 37.91 2.64 2.99
CA LEU A 149 38.77 2.91 1.84
C LEU A 149 39.45 4.28 1.93
N LYS A 150 38.76 5.28 2.50
CA LYS A 150 39.35 6.60 2.78
C LYS A 150 40.44 6.51 3.86
N GLU A 151 40.24 5.69 4.88
CA GLU A 151 41.23 5.43 5.93
C GLU A 151 42.47 4.70 5.38
N GLN A 152 42.29 3.66 4.57
CA GLN A 152 43.39 2.96 3.89
C GLN A 152 44.19 3.87 2.94
N ASN A 153 43.51 4.70 2.13
CA ASN A 153 44.18 5.60 1.19
C ASN A 153 44.97 6.71 1.93
N SER A 154 44.50 7.11 3.11
CA SER A 154 45.22 8.06 3.98
C SER A 154 46.45 7.41 4.64
N ALA A 155 46.40 6.11 4.95
CA ALA A 155 47.51 5.35 5.53
C ALA A 155 48.59 4.95 4.49
N ILE A 156 48.26 4.96 3.20
CA ILE A 156 49.19 4.66 2.10
C ILE A 156 49.99 5.91 1.65
N LYS A 157 49.59 7.10 2.12
CA LYS A 157 50.20 8.38 1.75
C LYS A 157 51.20 8.87 2.81
#